data_AF-A0A5U8K2Z9-F1
#
_entry.id   AF-A0A5U8K2Z9-F1
#
_cell.length_a   1.000
_cell.length_b   1.000
_cell.length_c   1.000
_cell.angle_alpha   90.00
_cell.angle_beta   90.00
_cell.angle_gamma   90.00
#
_symmetry.space_group_name_H-M   'P 1'
#
loop_
_entity.id
_entity.type
_entity.pdbx_description
1 polymer ?
#
loop_
_entity_poly.entity_id
_entity_poly.type
_entity_poly.pdbx_seq_one_letter_code
_entity_poly.pdbx_strand_id
1 'polypeptide(L)'
;MKNTHMAVADDIVTLLKLCHDRSSEKEGVAHLAPEEYTRDDDPFADRIRRATGHVRQLQYLLPVVVQLSATGVEPERQGKIQVSVGEDHAQRVPAYFAVPYPDQAGAGL
;
A
#
# COMPACT_ATOMS: atom_id res chain seq x y z
N MET A 1 -3.25 -8.29 -19.54
CA MET A 1 -3.64 -8.66 -18.17
C MET A 1 -4.32 -7.46 -17.54
N LYS A 2 -5.61 -7.51 -17.21
CA LYS A 2 -6.23 -6.47 -16.39
C LYS A 2 -5.61 -6.58 -14.99
N ASN A 3 -5.05 -5.49 -14.46
CA ASN A 3 -4.43 -5.47 -13.14
C ASN A 3 -5.46 -5.86 -12.07
N THR A 4 -5.47 -7.14 -11.66
CA THR A 4 -6.40 -7.69 -10.67
C THR A 4 -6.39 -6.89 -9.35
N HIS A 5 -5.23 -6.33 -8.99
CA HIS A 5 -5.08 -5.47 -7.82
C HIS A 5 -5.83 -4.13 -7.92
N MET A 6 -6.02 -3.59 -9.12
CA MET A 6 -6.83 -2.38 -9.29
C MET A 6 -8.31 -2.67 -9.06
N ALA A 7 -8.81 -3.81 -9.57
CA ALA A 7 -10.20 -4.19 -9.42
C ALA A 7 -10.57 -4.40 -7.94
N VAL A 8 -9.71 -5.08 -7.17
CA VAL A 8 -9.95 -5.32 -5.73
C VAL A 8 -9.96 -4.02 -4.93
N ALA A 9 -9.11 -3.04 -5.26
CA ALA A 9 -9.10 -1.75 -4.58
C ALA A 9 -10.41 -0.97 -4.82
N ASP A 10 -10.89 -0.96 -6.07
CA ASP A 10 -12.16 -0.31 -6.42
C ASP A 10 -13.36 -1.01 -5.76
N ASP A 11 -13.34 -2.35 -5.66
CA ASP A 11 -14.36 -3.13 -4.96
C ASP A 11 -14.38 -2.82 -3.45
N ILE A 12 -13.21 -2.72 -2.81
CA ILE A 12 -13.11 -2.36 -1.39
C ILE A 12 -13.60 -0.93 -1.17
N VAL A 13 -13.23 0.02 -2.03
CA VAL A 13 -13.73 1.41 -1.94
C VAL A 13 -15.24 1.45 -2.10
N THR A 14 -15.80 0.68 -3.04
CA THR A 14 -17.25 0.58 -3.24
C THR A 14 -17.94 0.02 -2.00
N LEU A 15 -17.36 -1.02 -1.38
CA LEU A 15 -17.89 -1.62 -0.15
C LEU A 15 -17.84 -0.63 1.03
N LEU A 16 -16.76 0.14 1.16
CA LEU A 16 -16.63 1.17 2.19
C LEU A 16 -17.69 2.28 2.02
N LYS A 17 -18.00 2.68 0.78
CA LYS A 17 -19.10 3.62 0.49
C LYS A 17 -20.45 3.04 0.89
N LEU A 18 -20.74 1.78 0.53
CA LEU A 18 -21.97 1.10 0.93
C LEU A 18 -22.12 0.98 2.45
N CYS A 19 -21.03 0.73 3.18
CA CYS A 19 -21.03 0.73 4.64
C CYS A 19 -21.39 2.09 5.22
N HIS A 20 -21.00 3.18 4.56
CA HIS A 20 -21.33 4.54 4.97
C HIS A 20 -22.81 4.85 4.80
N ASP A 21 -23.34 4.62 3.61
CA ASP A 21 -24.75 4.89 3.31
C ASP A 21 -25.67 4.12 4.27
N ARG A 22 -25.38 2.84 4.52
CA ARG A 22 -26.14 2.00 5.47
C ARG A 22 -26.02 2.45 6.92
N SER A 23 -24.89 3.03 7.32
CA SER A 23 -24.72 3.56 8.68
C SER A 23 -25.62 4.77 8.89
N SER A 24 -25.68 5.68 7.91
CA SER A 24 -26.58 6.83 7.94
C SER A 24 -28.05 6.43 8.02
N GLU A 25 -28.46 5.44 7.21
CA GLU A 25 -29.83 4.92 7.25
C GLU A 25 -30.19 4.31 8.61
N LYS A 26 -29.25 3.61 9.24
CA LYS A 26 -29.47 2.93 10.53
C LYS A 26 -29.52 3.90 11.71
N GLU A 27 -28.66 4.91 11.73
CA GLU A 27 -28.58 5.87 12.84
C GLU A 27 -29.54 7.05 12.67
N GLY A 28 -30.16 7.21 11.49
CA GLY A 28 -31.03 8.35 11.17
C GLY A 28 -30.28 9.68 11.11
N VAL A 29 -28.95 9.62 11.06
CA VAL A 29 -28.04 10.77 10.98
C VAL A 29 -27.45 10.79 9.57
N ALA A 30 -27.66 11.89 8.85
CA ALA A 30 -27.00 12.12 7.58
C ALA A 30 -25.51 12.35 7.84
N HIS A 31 -24.68 11.37 7.48
CA HIS A 31 -23.24 11.53 7.45
C HIS A 31 -22.89 12.34 6.21
N LEU A 32 -21.95 13.27 6.33
CA LEU A 32 -21.43 13.98 5.16
C LEU A 32 -20.69 12.97 4.27
N ALA A 33 -20.86 13.12 2.96
CA ALA A 33 -20.11 12.31 2.01
C ALA A 33 -18.60 12.40 2.34
N PRO A 34 -17.83 11.31 2.23
CA PRO A 34 -16.39 11.32 2.52
C PRO A 34 -15.61 12.44 1.79
N GLU A 35 -16.13 12.88 0.65
CA GLU A 35 -15.60 13.97 -0.20
C GLU A 35 -15.98 15.40 0.28
N GLU A 36 -17.01 15.54 1.12
CA GLU A 36 -17.56 16.83 1.60
C GLU A 36 -17.12 17.19 3.04
N TYR A 37 -16.07 16.51 3.53
CA TYR A 37 -15.61 16.59 4.90
C TYR A 37 -15.23 18.02 5.37
N THR A 38 -15.89 18.47 6.43
CA THR A 38 -15.42 19.51 7.35
C THR A 38 -14.75 18.86 8.57
N ARG A 39 -13.71 19.49 9.13
CA ARG A 39 -12.78 18.86 10.08
C ARG A 39 -13.39 18.36 11.39
N ASP A 40 -14.61 18.79 11.73
CA ASP A 40 -15.07 18.76 13.12
C ASP A 40 -16.29 17.89 13.47
N ASP A 41 -17.05 17.26 12.54
CA ASP A 41 -18.35 16.67 12.96
C ASP A 41 -18.70 15.24 12.52
N ASP A 42 -17.77 14.44 11.97
CA ASP A 42 -18.10 13.04 11.63
C ASP A 42 -16.94 12.03 11.81
N PRO A 43 -16.86 11.37 12.98
CA PRO A 43 -15.82 10.38 13.26
C PRO A 43 -15.99 9.07 12.45
N PHE A 44 -17.18 8.81 11.90
CA PHE A 44 -17.43 7.63 11.07
C PHE A 44 -16.99 7.89 9.61
N ALA A 45 -17.41 9.02 9.02
CA ALA A 45 -16.95 9.44 7.69
C ALA A 45 -15.41 9.56 7.64
N ASP A 46 -14.79 10.05 8.70
CA ASP A 46 -13.33 10.14 8.81
C ASP A 46 -12.64 8.76 8.83
N ARG A 47 -13.24 7.74 9.45
CA ARG A 47 -12.74 6.35 9.37
C ARG A 47 -12.84 5.79 7.96
N ILE A 48 -13.97 6.01 7.28
CA ILE A 48 -14.19 5.56 5.90
C ILE A 48 -13.18 6.22 4.95
N ARG A 49 -12.94 7.52 5.12
CA ARG A 49 -11.93 8.27 4.36
C ARG A 49 -10.52 7.71 4.58
N ARG A 50 -10.11 7.52 5.84
CA ARG A 50 -8.80 6.92 6.16
C ARG A 50 -8.64 5.54 5.53
N ALA A 51 -9.64 4.67 5.68
CA ALA A 51 -9.64 3.33 5.09
C ALA A 51 -9.50 3.39 3.57
N THR A 52 -10.25 4.28 2.91
CA THR A 52 -10.15 4.53 1.47
C THR A 52 -8.74 4.98 1.07
N GLY A 53 -8.13 5.89 1.84
CA GLY A 53 -6.75 6.32 1.63
C GLY A 53 -5.74 5.17 1.73
N HIS A 54 -5.85 4.33 2.76
CA HIS A 54 -4.98 3.17 2.94
C HIS A 54 -5.12 2.13 1.82
N VAL A 55 -6.34 1.87 1.35
CA VAL A 55 -6.59 0.96 0.22
C VAL A 55 -5.90 1.46 -1.04
N ARG A 56 -5.99 2.77 -1.33
CA ARG A 56 -5.28 3.36 -2.47
C ARG A 56 -3.76 3.28 -2.28
N GLN A 57 -3.23 3.53 -1.09
CA GLN A 57 -1.79 3.35 -0.82
C GLN A 57 -1.35 1.91 -1.08
N LEU A 58 -2.11 0.92 -0.62
CA LEU A 58 -1.83 -0.49 -0.86
C LEU A 58 -1.89 -0.85 -2.35
N GLN A 59 -2.83 -0.28 -3.11
CA GLN A 59 -2.93 -0.49 -4.57
C GLN A 59 -1.63 -0.09 -5.30
N TYR A 60 -0.96 0.98 -4.85
CA TYR A 60 0.32 1.41 -5.41
C TYR A 60 1.52 0.60 -4.89
N LEU A 61 1.48 0.17 -3.62
CA LEU A 61 2.61 -0.53 -2.99
C LEU A 61 2.66 -2.02 -3.35
N LEU A 62 1.52 -2.67 -3.55
CA LEU A 62 1.46 -4.12 -3.84
C LEU A 62 2.27 -4.53 -5.09
N PRO A 63 2.18 -3.85 -6.25
CA PRO A 63 3.00 -4.18 -7.40
C PRO A 63 4.51 -4.05 -7.12
N VAL A 64 4.91 -3.04 -6.35
CA VAL A 64 6.32 -2.80 -5.98
C VAL A 64 6.84 -3.94 -5.10
N VAL A 65 6.04 -4.35 -4.09
CA VAL A 65 6.37 -5.50 -3.22
C VAL A 65 6.52 -6.78 -4.06
N VAL A 66 5.57 -7.08 -4.95
CA VAL A 66 5.63 -8.26 -5.82
C VAL A 66 6.88 -8.25 -6.71
N GLN A 67 7.24 -7.10 -7.27
CA GLN A 67 8.45 -6.95 -8.09
C GLN A 67 9.74 -7.12 -7.27
N LEU A 68 9.79 -6.55 -6.06
CA LEU A 68 10.92 -6.74 -5.15
C LEU A 68 11.07 -8.20 -4.75
N SER A 69 9.96 -8.89 -4.46
CA SER A 69 10.00 -10.30 -4.11
C SER A 69 10.49 -11.16 -5.27
N ALA A 70 10.00 -10.92 -6.49
CA ALA A 70 10.49 -11.58 -7.69
C ALA A 70 11.98 -11.31 -7.97
N THR A 71 12.45 -10.09 -7.70
CA THR A 71 13.86 -9.69 -7.86
C THR A 71 14.76 -10.36 -6.81
N GLY A 72 14.21 -10.71 -5.64
CA GLY A 72 14.91 -11.40 -4.55
C GLY A 72 15.15 -12.89 -4.76
N VAL A 73 14.39 -13.53 -5.64
CA VAL A 73 14.50 -14.98 -5.90
C VAL A 73 15.87 -15.34 -6.49
N GLU A 74 16.36 -14.55 -7.43
CA GLU A 74 17.66 -14.82 -8.08
C GLU A 74 18.88 -14.62 -7.15
N PRO A 75 19.01 -13.52 -6.37
CA PRO A 75 20.08 -13.39 -5.39
C PRO A 75 19.97 -14.42 -4.26
N GLU A 76 18.77 -14.90 -3.90
CA GLU A 76 18.66 -16.03 -2.96
C GLU A 76 19.16 -17.35 -3.59
N ARG A 77 18.78 -17.64 -4.84
CA ARG A 77 19.29 -18.80 -5.58
C ARG A 77 20.82 -18.81 -5.70
N GLN A 78 21.41 -17.63 -5.78
CA GLN A 78 22.87 -17.42 -5.84
C GLN A 78 23.53 -17.40 -4.45
N GLY A 79 22.77 -17.55 -3.36
CA GLY A 79 23.27 -17.52 -1.97
C GLY A 79 23.72 -16.13 -1.49
N LYS A 80 23.37 -15.07 -2.22
CA LYS A 80 23.75 -13.68 -1.92
C LYS A 80 22.87 -13.03 -0.86
N ILE A 81 21.62 -13.49 -0.77
CA ILE A 81 20.70 -13.20 0.33
C ILE A 81 20.12 -14.51 0.84
N GLN A 82 19.65 -14.53 2.08
CA GLN A 82 18.99 -15.68 2.69
C GLN A 82 17.69 -15.18 3.30
N VAL A 83 16.54 -15.75 2.96
CA VAL A 83 15.25 -15.35 3.54
C VAL A 83 14.76 -16.47 4.45
N SER A 84 14.48 -16.15 5.72
CA SER A 84 13.99 -17.15 6.67
C SER A 84 12.48 -17.39 6.53
N VAL A 85 12.00 -18.51 7.07
CA VAL A 85 10.56 -18.86 7.04
C VAL A 85 9.77 -17.77 7.79
N GLY A 86 8.92 -17.04 7.05
CA GLY A 86 8.12 -15.93 7.57
C GLY A 86 8.68 -14.54 7.27
N GLU A 87 9.87 -14.43 6.70
CA GLU A 87 10.38 -13.18 6.12
C GLU A 87 9.97 -13.05 4.64
N ASP A 88 9.75 -11.82 4.18
CA ASP A 88 9.50 -11.51 2.77
C ASP A 88 10.78 -10.96 2.13
N HIS A 89 11.08 -11.42 0.91
CA HIS A 89 12.08 -10.84 0.02
C HIS A 89 11.96 -9.31 -0.09
N ALA A 90 10.75 -8.75 -0.08
CA ALA A 90 10.55 -7.30 -0.12
C ALA A 90 11.18 -6.54 1.07
N GLN A 91 11.49 -7.22 2.18
CA GLN A 91 12.21 -6.64 3.32
C GLN A 91 13.73 -6.80 3.19
N ARG A 92 14.22 -7.94 2.68
CA ARG A 92 15.66 -8.23 2.60
C ARG A 92 16.35 -7.70 1.35
N VAL A 93 15.62 -7.65 0.24
CA VAL A 93 16.15 -7.24 -1.07
C VAL A 93 16.59 -5.77 -1.07
N PRO A 94 15.80 -4.81 -0.56
CA PRO A 94 16.25 -3.42 -0.47
C PRO A 94 17.49 -3.25 0.41
N ALA A 95 17.59 -3.99 1.52
CA ALA A 95 18.76 -3.95 2.40
C ALA A 95 20.03 -4.49 1.73
N TYR A 96 19.91 -5.48 0.84
CA TYR A 96 21.03 -5.98 0.04
C TYR A 96 21.48 -4.98 -1.03
N PHE A 97 20.56 -4.27 -1.67
CA PHE A 97 20.88 -3.26 -2.68
C PHE A 97 21.27 -1.89 -2.08
N ALA A 98 21.01 -1.65 -0.79
CA ALA A 98 21.38 -0.43 -0.07
C ALA A 98 22.89 -0.31 0.26
N VAL A 99 23.76 -1.01 -0.48
CA VAL A 99 25.20 -0.73 -0.48
C VAL A 99 25.38 0.74 -0.87
N PRO A 100 26.14 1.55 -0.10
CA PRO A 100 26.28 2.96 -0.39
C PRO A 100 26.85 3.13 -1.80
N TYR A 101 26.22 4.01 -2.59
CA TYR A 101 26.82 4.54 -3.80
C TYR A 101 28.22 5.04 -3.41
N PRO A 102 29.32 4.45 -3.92
CA PRO A 102 30.63 4.97 -3.58
C PRO A 102 30.68 6.41 -4.08
N ASP A 103 31.03 7.34 -3.19
CA ASP A 103 31.34 8.72 -3.53
C ASP A 103 32.33 8.72 -4.70
N GLN A 104 31.84 8.99 -5.92
CA GLN A 104 32.70 9.36 -7.03
C GLN A 104 33.12 10.82 -6.84
N ALA A 105 33.86 11.08 -5.77
CA ALA A 105 34.57 12.33 -5.54
C ALA A 105 36.06 11.97 -5.35
N GLY A 106 36.72 11.58 -6.45
CA GLY A 106 38.12 11.18 -6.38
C GLY A 106 38.73 10.59 -7.65
N ALA A 107 38.61 11.27 -8.79
CA ALA A 107 39.57 11.17 -9.89
C ALA A 107 39.53 12.54 -10.59
N GLY A 108 40.49 13.46 -10.44
CA GLY A 108 41.92 13.23 -10.42
C GLY A 108 42.46 13.23 -11.86
N LEU A 109 42.32 14.37 -12.56
CA LEU A 109 43.31 15.04 -13.42
C LEU A 109 42.71 16.33 -14.00
#